data_AF-A0A661JNF0-F1
#
_entry.id   AF-A0A661JNF0-F1
#
_cell.length_a   1.000
_cell.length_b   1.000
_cell.length_c   1.000
_cell.angle_alpha   90.00
_cell.angle_beta   90.00
_cell.angle_gamma   90.00
#
_symmetry.space_group_name_H-M   'P 1'
#
loop_
_entity.id
_entity.type
_entity.pdbx_description
1 polymer ?
#
loop_
_entity_poly.entity_id
_entity_poly.type
_entity_poly.pdbx_seq_one_letter_code
_entity_poly.pdbx_strand_id
1 'polypeptide(L)'
;MVFLVLIGGVIYFRRMEGTIADVLEGIHRYTPQRKRLSRSQIRDYVFSILNTPKIACEDEKEVLEALNLYVNRKISFGDALIVANISRRGIGEILSFDEDFRRIEGLKVHP
;
A
#
# COMPACT_ATOMS: atom_id res chain seq x y z
N MET A 1 -7.46 -2.53 -5.86
CA MET A 1 -6.39 -3.29 -6.57
C MET A 1 -6.51 -4.78 -6.22
N VAL A 2 -6.20 -5.69 -7.14
CA VAL A 2 -6.25 -7.14 -6.91
C VAL A 2 -4.83 -7.71 -7.05
N PHE A 3 -4.42 -8.58 -6.13
CA PHE A 3 -3.16 -9.30 -6.22
C PHE A 3 -3.34 -10.78 -5.83
N LEU A 4 -2.38 -11.62 -6.26
CA LEU A 4 -2.40 -13.06 -6.07
C LEU A 4 -1.38 -13.47 -5.01
N VAL A 5 -1.81 -14.37 -4.11
CA VAL A 5 -0.94 -14.93 -3.07
C VAL A 5 -0.87 -16.44 -3.22
N LEU A 6 0.33 -16.99 -3.09
CA LEU A 6 0.56 -18.43 -3.01
C LEU A 6 0.76 -18.84 -1.55
N ILE A 7 -0.11 -19.72 -1.03
CA ILE A 7 0.04 -20.30 0.32
C ILE A 7 -0.11 -21.82 0.20
N GLY A 8 0.93 -22.58 0.55
CA GLY A 8 0.87 -24.04 0.53
C GLY A 8 0.54 -24.65 -0.84
N GLY A 9 0.92 -23.98 -1.94
CA GLY A 9 0.62 -24.42 -3.31
C GLY A 9 -0.77 -24.02 -3.83
N VAL A 10 -1.58 -23.32 -3.02
CA VAL A 10 -2.91 -22.82 -3.42
C VAL A 10 -2.83 -21.34 -3.73
N ILE A 11 -3.42 -20.94 -4.87
CA ILE A 11 -3.49 -19.54 -5.32
C ILE A 11 -4.75 -18.90 -4.76
N TYR A 12 -4.58 -17.79 -4.04
CA TYR A 12 -5.67 -16.99 -3.49
C TYR A 12 -5.82 -15.68 -4.25
N PHE A 13 -7.04 -15.38 -4.68
CA PHE A 13 -7.42 -14.09 -5.24
C PHE A 13 -7.71 -13.12 -4.10
N ARG A 14 -6.96 -12.02 -4.01
CA ARG A 14 -7.16 -11.00 -2.96
C ARG A 14 -7.50 -9.66 -3.60
N ARG A 15 -8.61 -9.07 -3.17
CA ARG A 15 -8.99 -7.69 -3.48
C ARG A 15 -8.68 -6.82 -2.26
N MET A 16 -7.93 -5.75 -2.48
CA MET A 16 -7.83 -4.64 -1.52
C MET A 16 -8.83 -3.57 -1.93
N GLU A 17 -9.80 -3.33 -1.06
CA GLU A 17 -10.77 -2.24 -1.19
C GLU A 17 -10.17 -0.97 -0.57
N GLY A 18 -9.15 -0.42 -1.24
CA GLY A 18 -8.40 0.71 -0.72
C GLY A 18 -9.03 2.05 -1.08
N THR A 19 -10.16 2.44 -0.48
CA THR A 19 -10.72 3.79 -0.67
C THR A 19 -9.68 4.89 -0.37
N ILE A 20 -8.80 4.64 0.62
CA ILE A 20 -7.69 5.54 0.95
C ILE A 20 -6.61 5.53 -0.14
N ALA A 21 -6.36 4.40 -0.80
CA ALA A 21 -5.41 4.31 -1.90
C ALA A 21 -5.87 5.14 -3.10
N ASP A 22 -7.15 5.05 -3.43
CA ASP A 22 -7.75 5.80 -4.53
C ASP A 22 -7.78 7.31 -4.24
N VAL A 23 -8.07 7.70 -2.99
CA VAL A 23 -7.97 9.10 -2.53
C VAL A 23 -6.54 9.61 -2.63
N LEU A 24 -5.55 8.82 -2.20
CA LEU A 24 -4.15 9.21 -2.24
C LEU A 24 -3.58 9.29 -3.64
N GLU A 25 -3.90 8.31 -4.47
CA GLU A 25 -3.53 8.30 -5.88
C GLU A 25 -4.19 9.47 -6.61
N GLY A 26 -5.46 9.75 -6.28
CA GLY A 26 -6.20 10.93 -6.74
C GLY A 26 -5.50 12.22 -6.35
N ILE A 27 -5.10 12.39 -5.09
CA ILE A 27 -4.31 13.55 -4.65
C ILE A 27 -3.00 13.62 -5.45
N HIS A 28 -2.27 12.52 -5.63
CA HIS A 28 -0.99 12.55 -6.36
C HIS A 28 -1.17 12.91 -7.85
N ARG A 29 -2.21 12.38 -8.49
CA ARG A 29 -2.49 12.50 -9.93
C ARG A 29 -3.13 13.85 -10.29
N TYR A 30 -4.03 14.37 -9.45
CA TYR A 30 -4.79 15.61 -9.70
C TYR A 30 -4.16 16.87 -9.08
N THR A 31 -2.90 16.81 -8.64
CA THR A 31 -2.10 17.99 -8.27
C THR A 31 -1.17 18.54 -9.39
N PRO A 32 -1.58 18.71 -10.68
CA PRO A 32 -0.75 19.45 -11.64
C PRO A 32 -0.76 20.99 -11.45
N GLN A 33 -1.71 21.55 -10.68
CA GLN A 33 -1.89 23.01 -10.56
C GLN A 33 -1.51 23.59 -9.17
N ARG A 34 -0.98 22.78 -8.26
CA ARG A 34 -0.44 23.22 -6.96
C ARG A 34 0.89 22.51 -6.69
N LYS A 35 1.72 23.07 -5.82
CA LYS A 35 3.02 22.52 -5.40
C LYS A 35 2.88 21.00 -5.11
N ARG A 36 3.61 20.17 -5.85
CA ARG A 36 3.60 18.70 -5.67
C ARG A 36 4.00 18.37 -4.25
N LEU A 37 3.12 17.70 -3.51
CA LEU A 37 3.38 17.29 -2.13
C LEU A 37 4.49 16.24 -2.08
N SER A 38 5.37 16.33 -1.09
CA SER A 38 6.31 15.26 -0.80
C SER A 38 5.58 14.03 -0.25
N ARG A 39 6.22 12.85 -0.35
CA ARG A 39 5.68 11.61 0.23
C ARG A 39 5.42 11.74 1.74
N SER A 40 6.29 12.45 2.46
CA SER A 40 6.12 12.73 3.89
C SER A 40 4.92 13.62 4.17
N GLN A 41 4.73 14.69 3.40
CA GLN A 41 3.54 15.55 3.54
C GLN A 41 2.25 14.78 3.29
N ILE A 42 2.24 13.90 2.28
CA ILE A 42 1.11 13.03 2.00
C ILE A 42 0.82 12.12 3.20
N ARG A 43 1.83 11.45 3.75
CA ARG A 43 1.67 10.65 4.99
C ARG A 43 1.09 11.47 6.12
N ASP A 44 1.62 12.66 6.38
CA ASP A 44 1.22 13.48 7.52
C ASP A 44 -0.25 13.94 7.38
N TYR A 45 -0.70 14.24 6.15
CA TYR A 45 -2.11 14.54 5.89
C TYR A 45 -3.04 13.34 6.06
N VAL A 46 -2.66 12.17 5.54
CA VAL A 46 -3.46 10.94 5.73
C VAL A 46 -3.53 10.57 7.20
N PHE A 47 -2.41 10.66 7.91
CA PHE A 47 -2.35 10.44 9.36
C PHE A 47 -3.30 11.39 10.10
N SER A 48 -3.36 12.66 9.70
CA SER A 48 -4.30 13.63 10.28
C SER A 48 -5.77 13.26 10.01
N ILE A 49 -6.08 12.78 8.79
CA ILE A 49 -7.42 12.29 8.44
C ILE A 49 -7.80 11.08 9.30
N LEU A 50 -6.89 10.10 9.44
CA LEU A 50 -7.13 8.90 10.25
C LEU A 50 -7.36 9.22 11.74
N ASN A 51 -6.69 10.25 12.27
CA ASN A 51 -6.87 10.70 13.65
C ASN A 51 -8.04 11.69 13.83
N THR A 52 -8.81 12.00 12.79
CA THR A 52 -9.95 12.91 12.90
C THR A 52 -11.11 12.23 13.63
N PRO A 53 -11.69 12.84 14.67
CA PRO A 53 -12.83 12.26 15.38
C PRO A 53 -13.97 11.90 14.42
N LYS A 54 -14.58 10.73 14.62
CA LYS A 54 -15.67 10.17 13.79
C LYS A 54 -15.27 9.67 12.40
N ILE A 55 -13.98 9.68 12.06
CA ILE A 55 -13.46 8.90 10.93
C ILE A 55 -13.01 7.55 11.47
N ALA A 56 -13.52 6.47 10.88
CA ALA A 56 -13.10 5.11 11.18
C ALA A 56 -12.40 4.52 9.95
N CYS A 57 -11.31 3.80 10.19
CA CYS A 57 -10.60 3.06 9.17
C CYS A 57 -10.50 1.60 9.64
N GLU A 58 -11.12 0.69 8.90
CA GLU A 58 -11.15 -0.74 9.25
C GLU A 58 -9.73 -1.34 9.27
N ASP A 59 -8.91 -0.97 8.28
CA ASP A 59 -7.54 -1.46 8.10
C ASP A 59 -6.47 -0.45 8.55
N GLU A 60 -6.76 0.37 9.58
CA GLU A 60 -5.89 1.50 9.98
C GLU A 60 -4.42 1.09 10.18
N LYS A 61 -4.18 -0.03 10.86
CA LYS A 61 -2.81 -0.52 11.11
C LYS A 61 -2.06 -0.84 9.82
N GLU A 62 -2.76 -1.42 8.85
CA GLU A 62 -2.19 -1.76 7.55
C GLU A 62 -1.92 -0.51 6.71
N VAL A 63 -2.85 0.45 6.74
CA VAL A 63 -2.68 1.76 6.09
C VAL A 63 -1.49 2.52 6.68
N LEU A 64 -1.32 2.54 8.00
CA LEU A 64 -0.19 3.19 8.67
C LEU A 64 1.15 2.54 8.29
N GLU A 65 1.19 1.21 8.21
CA GLU A 65 2.37 0.46 7.78
C GLU A 65 2.70 0.75 6.31
N ALA A 66 1.69 0.77 5.44
CA ALA A 66 1.82 1.14 4.04
C ALA A 66 2.33 2.58 3.86
N LEU A 67 1.84 3.54 4.65
CA LEU A 67 2.33 4.92 4.61
C LEU A 67 3.82 5.02 4.97
N ASN A 68 4.29 4.22 5.93
CA ASN A 68 5.70 4.17 6.28
C ASN A 68 6.54 3.55 5.15
N LEU A 69 6.08 2.46 4.55
CA LEU A 69 6.73 1.82 3.40
C LEU A 69 6.80 2.76 2.19
N TYR A 70 5.70 3.45 1.89
CA TYR A 70 5.60 4.45 0.83
C TYR A 70 6.67 5.54 0.96
N VAL A 71 6.87 6.09 2.17
CA VAL A 71 7.88 7.13 2.42
C VAL A 71 9.30 6.56 2.38
N ASN A 72 9.55 5.45 3.07
CA ASN A 72 10.90 4.94 3.32
C ASN A 72 11.48 4.18 2.11
N ARG A 73 10.65 3.40 1.42
CA ARG A 73 11.07 2.58 0.26
C ARG A 73 10.80 3.26 -1.08
N LYS A 74 10.11 4.42 -1.07
CA LYS A 74 9.80 5.23 -2.27
C LYS A 74 8.98 4.50 -3.35
N ILE A 75 8.29 3.41 -2.99
CA ILE A 75 7.37 2.67 -3.85
C ILE A 75 6.03 3.41 -4.00
N SER A 76 5.13 2.93 -4.87
CA SER A 76 3.77 3.46 -4.94
C SER A 76 3.01 3.15 -3.65
N PHE A 77 1.98 3.93 -3.33
CA PHE A 77 1.17 3.63 -2.14
C PHE A 77 0.37 2.33 -2.30
N GLY A 78 -0.02 1.99 -3.54
CA GLY A 78 -0.67 0.71 -3.84
C GLY A 78 0.25 -0.48 -3.52
N ASP A 79 1.51 -0.43 -3.96
CA ASP A 79 2.47 -1.49 -3.65
C ASP A 79 2.74 -1.55 -2.16
N ALA A 80 2.93 -0.39 -1.52
CA ALA A 80 3.12 -0.33 -0.07
C ALA A 80 1.97 -0.98 0.71
N LEU A 81 0.74 -0.81 0.23
CA LEU A 81 -0.45 -1.45 0.78
C LEU A 81 -0.43 -2.98 0.61
N ILE A 82 -0.10 -3.48 -0.59
CA ILE A 82 0.06 -4.92 -0.82
C ILE A 82 1.09 -5.49 0.13
N VAL A 83 2.22 -4.79 0.30
CA VAL A 83 3.35 -5.24 1.11
C VAL A 83 3.01 -5.24 2.59
N ALA A 84 2.31 -4.21 3.08
CA ALA A 84 1.79 -4.19 4.44
C ALA A 84 0.82 -5.37 4.66
N ASN A 85 -0.10 -5.64 3.72
CA ASN A 85 -1.06 -6.73 3.84
C ASN A 85 -0.38 -8.11 3.99
N ILE A 86 0.55 -8.43 3.07
CA ILE A 86 1.22 -9.74 3.05
C ILE A 86 2.16 -9.89 4.26
N SER A 87 2.87 -8.82 4.64
CA SER A 87 3.81 -8.84 5.77
C SER A 87 3.08 -9.11 7.09
N ARG A 88 1.95 -8.41 7.32
CA ARG A 88 1.12 -8.60 8.52
C ARG A 88 0.52 -9.99 8.65
N ARG A 89 0.41 -10.71 7.54
CA ARG A 89 -0.14 -12.06 7.46
C ARG A 89 0.94 -13.15 7.41
N GLY A 90 2.22 -12.77 7.49
CA GLY A 90 3.35 -13.70 7.42
C GLY A 90 3.51 -14.36 6.05
N ILE A 91 3.00 -13.72 4.99
CA ILE A 91 3.08 -14.21 3.62
C ILE A 91 4.41 -13.72 3.04
N GLY A 92 5.32 -14.65 2.75
CA GLY A 92 6.63 -14.37 2.17
C GLY A 92 6.70 -14.54 0.65
N GLU A 93 5.60 -14.88 -0.02
CA GLU A 93 5.59 -15.23 -1.45
C GLU A 93 4.36 -14.62 -2.16
N ILE A 94 4.57 -14.02 -3.33
CA ILE A 94 3.50 -13.46 -4.17
C ILE A 94 3.65 -13.85 -5.64
N LEU A 95 2.54 -13.81 -6.37
CA LEU A 95 2.51 -13.92 -7.82
C LEU A 95 2.27 -12.52 -8.41
N SER A 96 3.27 -11.97 -9.10
CA SER A 96 3.19 -10.64 -9.72
C SER A 96 4.16 -10.50 -10.88
N PHE A 97 3.69 -9.90 -11.98
CA PHE A 97 4.54 -9.47 -13.10
C PHE A 97 5.22 -8.12 -12.85
N ASP A 98 4.89 -7.42 -11.77
CA ASP A 98 5.49 -6.14 -11.45
C ASP A 98 6.84 -6.33 -10.74
N GLU A 99 7.89 -5.91 -11.43
CA GLU A 99 9.28 -6.02 -11.01
C GLU A 99 9.59 -5.16 -9.75
N ASP A 100 8.77 -4.16 -9.44
CA ASP A 100 8.98 -3.32 -8.26
C ASP A 100 8.86 -4.12 -6.94
N PHE A 101 8.09 -5.22 -6.93
CA PHE A 101 8.00 -6.09 -5.75
C PHE A 101 9.29 -6.87 -5.47
N ARG A 102 10.15 -7.08 -6.47
CA ARG A 102 11.44 -7.78 -6.27
C ARG A 102 12.43 -6.99 -5.43
N ARG A 103 12.18 -5.68 -5.24
CA ARG A 103 13.01 -4.80 -4.40
C ARG A 103 12.71 -4.95 -2.90
N ILE A 104 11.72 -5.77 -2.55
CA ILE A 104 11.25 -5.92 -1.18
C ILE A 104 12.00 -7.08 -0.54
N GLU A 105 12.75 -6.74 0.50
CA GLU A 105 13.54 -7.69 1.25
C GLU A 105 12.66 -8.78 1.90
N GLY A 106 13.04 -10.04 1.73
CA GLY A 106 12.31 -11.19 2.29
C GLY A 106 11.08 -11.63 1.50
N LEU A 107 10.70 -10.93 0.42
CA LEU A 107 9.57 -11.30 -0.42
C LEU A 107 10.04 -12.10 -1.65
N LYS A 108 9.54 -13.32 -1.82
CA LYS A 108 9.71 -14.08 -3.07
C LYS A 108 8.62 -13.69 -4.06
N VAL A 109 9.04 -13.31 -5.27
CA VAL A 109 8.14 -12.92 -6.35
C VAL A 109 8.21 -13.95 -7.46
N HIS A 110 7.07 -14.53 -7.77
CA HIS A 110 6.86 -15.47 -8.86
C HIS A 110 6.13 -14.74 -10.00
N PRO A 111 6.61 -14.83 -11.24
CA PRO A 111 5.86 -14.36 -12.40
C PRO A 111 4.63 -15.24 -12.67
#